data_AF-A0AAV8Z498-F1
#
_entry.id   AF-A0AAV8Z498-F1
#
_cell.length_a   1.000
_cell.length_b   1.000
_cell.length_c   1.000
_cell.angle_alpha   90.00
_cell.angle_beta   90.00
_cell.angle_gamma   90.00
#
_symmetry.space_group_name_H-M   'P 1'
#
loop_
_entity.id
_entity.type
_entity.pdbx_description
1 polymer ?
#
loop_
_entity_poly.entity_id
_entity_poly.type
_entity_poly.pdbx_seq_one_letter_code
_entity_poly.pdbx_strand_id
1 'polypeptide(L)'
;MLYYLFLSTLTDGASMVTSTTELAKCCDFGSAFFTSNGSHFCNKTDSTREMLKTNLVFNKTRGECVEILNSRLYLFEVKDSVPFARDDITYVLVPKCCPKNFSYVPSLHSCVEDNKNDLFNTNDVSVGLPSCKITYDYELALEDEFVVYKNYIHLPGFGEEIPRGEYCVDRTTRNTFVVKACKSYDVCTKVQCIHKCCSDGKSFVNGSHCIDTYIYGINLDYLAQLVGNYSDDIALVHGYETGVYIPTKFNFYLDERGNFYSYEEKIGNKMYPADEETYCIEHATKNGIIYGYTLFRIIPKTESFIEKKFLFNRWAMVVSCVFLILTIMYYVISGERNKVFGKILISFCTSLLVLFVLLIYSAFKSDLKLLGAKTLCKATVL
;
A
#
# COMPACT_ATOMS: atom_id res chain seq x y z
N MET A 1 1.83 -23.39 26.85
CA MET A 1 2.12 -23.41 25.40
C MET A 1 3.41 -22.66 25.13
N LEU A 2 4.44 -23.44 24.79
CA LEU A 2 5.87 -23.14 24.93
C LEU A 2 6.38 -22.15 23.90
N TYR A 3 7.24 -21.21 24.31
CA TYR A 3 7.95 -20.29 23.42
C TYR A 3 9.44 -20.68 23.43
N TYR A 4 10.01 -20.92 22.27
CA TYR A 4 11.38 -21.43 22.10
C TYR A 4 12.28 -20.38 21.48
N LEU A 5 13.49 -20.28 22.01
CA LEU A 5 14.49 -19.31 21.63
C LEU A 5 15.89 -19.83 21.98
N PHE A 6 16.79 -19.85 21.01
CA PHE A 6 18.14 -20.38 21.19
C PHE A 6 19.18 -19.26 21.35
N LEU A 7 20.01 -19.39 22.39
CA LEU A 7 21.29 -18.69 22.51
C LEU A 7 22.42 -19.72 22.50
N SER A 8 23.21 -19.73 21.42
CA SER A 8 24.49 -20.44 21.37
C SER A 8 25.64 -19.45 21.58
N THR A 9 26.57 -19.80 22.46
CA THR A 9 27.79 -19.04 22.72
C THR A 9 28.68 -18.92 21.48
N LEU A 10 29.06 -17.67 21.18
CA LEU A 10 30.13 -17.18 20.30
C LEU A 10 31.12 -18.23 19.76
N THR A 11 31.03 -18.49 18.45
CA THR A 11 32.16 -18.64 17.51
C THR A 11 31.69 -18.21 16.13
N ASP A 12 32.43 -17.32 15.48
CA ASP A 12 32.13 -16.84 14.13
C ASP A 12 31.92 -18.01 13.15
N GLY A 13 30.75 -18.03 12.51
CA GLY A 13 30.44 -18.99 11.45
C GLY A 13 29.06 -19.63 11.62
N ALA A 14 28.12 -19.17 10.80
CA ALA A 14 26.83 -19.80 10.47
C ALA A 14 26.23 -20.71 11.57
N SER A 15 25.41 -20.13 12.45
CA SER A 15 24.59 -20.91 13.39
C SER A 15 23.37 -21.48 12.67
N MET A 16 23.41 -22.78 12.37
CA MET A 16 22.23 -23.55 11.97
C MET A 16 21.31 -23.72 13.20
N VAL A 17 20.16 -23.06 13.20
CA VAL A 17 19.20 -23.08 14.32
C VAL A 17 18.41 -24.39 14.29
N THR A 18 18.87 -25.41 15.00
CA THR A 18 18.14 -26.68 15.17
C THR A 18 18.24 -27.20 16.60
N SER A 19 17.62 -26.49 17.54
CA SER A 19 17.19 -27.06 18.83
C SER A 19 16.24 -26.08 19.51
N THR A 20 15.43 -26.53 20.46
CA THR A 20 14.37 -25.78 21.15
C THR A 20 14.71 -25.58 22.63
N THR A 21 15.22 -24.40 23.03
CA THR A 21 15.44 -24.04 24.44
C THR A 21 14.43 -23.02 24.88
N GLU A 22 13.84 -23.28 26.03
CA GLU A 22 12.76 -22.57 26.65
C GLU A 22 13.31 -21.35 27.43
N LEU A 23 13.15 -20.12 26.91
CA LEU A 23 13.60 -18.91 27.62
C LEU A 23 12.55 -18.46 28.65
N ALA A 24 13.00 -18.30 29.90
CA ALA A 24 12.17 -17.83 30.99
C ALA A 24 12.04 -16.30 30.98
N LYS A 25 10.85 -15.77 31.31
CA LYS A 25 10.64 -14.34 31.48
C LYS A 25 11.26 -13.85 32.78
N CYS A 26 11.84 -12.65 32.76
CA CYS A 26 12.41 -12.05 33.95
C CYS A 26 11.35 -11.67 34.98
N CYS A 27 10.20 -11.15 34.52
CA CYS A 27 9.07 -10.80 35.37
C CYS A 27 7.95 -11.83 35.30
N ASP A 28 7.14 -11.90 36.36
CA ASP A 28 5.93 -12.72 36.38
C ASP A 28 4.98 -12.43 35.20
N PHE A 29 4.04 -13.34 34.98
CA PHE A 29 2.93 -13.08 34.07
C PHE A 29 2.11 -11.87 34.58
N GLY A 30 1.81 -10.90 33.73
CA GLY A 30 1.11 -9.68 34.15
C GLY A 30 2.00 -8.52 34.58
N SER A 31 3.32 -8.68 34.61
CA SER A 31 4.27 -7.61 34.94
C SER A 31 5.26 -7.35 33.80
N ALA A 32 5.88 -6.17 33.81
CA ALA A 32 6.91 -5.76 32.86
C ALA A 32 8.03 -5.00 33.60
N PHE A 33 9.19 -4.85 32.97
CA PHE A 33 10.27 -4.06 33.53
C PHE A 33 9.96 -2.56 33.52
N PHE A 34 10.27 -1.93 34.64
CA PHE A 34 10.36 -0.48 34.77
C PHE A 34 11.78 -0.12 35.19
N THR A 35 12.37 0.82 34.49
CA THR A 35 13.71 1.32 34.80
C THR A 35 13.58 2.54 35.71
N SER A 36 14.14 2.45 36.91
CA SER A 36 14.26 3.57 37.84
C SER A 36 15.69 3.62 38.35
N ASN A 37 16.36 4.77 38.19
CA ASN A 37 17.75 5.00 38.62
C ASN A 37 18.76 3.92 38.15
N GLY A 38 18.60 3.43 36.92
CA GLY A 38 19.51 2.43 36.33
C GLY A 38 19.27 0.99 36.79
N SER A 39 18.27 0.76 37.65
CA SER A 39 17.83 -0.57 38.09
C SER A 39 16.49 -0.95 37.46
N HIS A 40 16.34 -2.22 37.08
CA HIS A 40 15.12 -2.75 36.47
C HIS A 40 14.27 -3.47 37.52
N PHE A 41 12.99 -3.09 37.64
CA PHE A 41 12.04 -3.68 38.57
C PHE A 41 10.82 -4.23 37.83
N CYS A 42 10.32 -5.38 38.26
CA CYS A 42 9.07 -5.94 37.76
C CYS A 42 7.89 -5.26 38.44
N ASN A 43 7.05 -4.55 37.67
CA ASN A 43 5.79 -4.01 38.18
C ASN A 43 4.62 -4.56 37.38
N LYS A 44 3.48 -4.80 38.03
CA LYS A 44 2.26 -5.23 37.35
C LYS A 44 1.80 -4.14 36.40
N THR A 45 1.51 -4.50 35.17
CA THR A 45 1.02 -3.57 34.16
C THR A 45 -0.39 -3.96 33.74
N ASP A 46 -1.30 -2.99 33.75
CA ASP A 46 -2.63 -3.15 33.14
C ASP A 46 -2.59 -2.98 31.60
N SER A 47 -1.43 -2.59 31.06
CA SER A 47 -1.20 -2.44 29.62
C SER A 47 -0.94 -3.79 28.97
N THR A 48 -1.94 -4.30 28.25
CA THR A 48 -1.88 -5.56 27.48
C THR A 48 -1.08 -5.46 26.18
N ARG A 49 -0.59 -4.27 25.80
CA ARG A 49 -0.01 -4.01 24.48
C ARG A 49 1.41 -4.55 24.31
N GLU A 50 2.23 -4.57 25.35
CA GLU A 50 3.65 -4.98 25.27
C GLU A 50 3.97 -6.14 26.21
N MET A 51 3.20 -7.23 26.13
CA MET A 51 3.40 -8.38 27.01
C MET A 51 4.05 -9.54 26.26
N LEU A 52 5.28 -9.87 26.64
CA LEU A 52 5.85 -11.18 26.35
C LEU A 52 5.07 -12.23 27.16
N LYS A 53 4.38 -13.14 26.47
CA LYS A 53 3.75 -14.30 27.11
C LYS A 53 4.71 -15.48 27.00
N THR A 54 5.19 -15.99 28.11
CA THR A 54 5.84 -17.31 28.21
C THR A 54 5.34 -17.96 29.50
N ASN A 55 5.26 -19.30 29.52
CA ASN A 55 4.81 -20.02 30.72
C ASN A 55 5.95 -20.30 31.70
N LEU A 56 7.15 -19.80 31.39
CA LEU A 56 8.35 -20.03 32.17
C LEU A 56 8.70 -18.74 32.89
N VAL A 57 8.54 -18.77 34.20
CA VAL A 57 8.94 -17.67 35.08
C VAL A 57 10.35 -17.97 35.57
N PHE A 58 11.24 -16.98 35.46
CA PHE A 58 12.58 -17.10 35.99
C PHE A 58 12.54 -17.05 37.53
N ASN A 59 12.66 -18.20 38.18
CA ASN A 59 12.59 -18.34 39.64
C ASN A 59 13.96 -18.69 40.27
N LYS A 60 15.06 -18.15 39.71
CA LYS A 60 16.43 -18.43 40.17
C LYS A 60 17.13 -17.14 40.57
N THR A 61 18.14 -17.24 41.42
CA THR A 61 18.98 -16.09 41.84
C THR A 61 20.07 -15.75 40.82
N ARG A 62 20.37 -16.68 39.91
CA ARG A 62 21.33 -16.54 38.80
C ARG A 62 20.87 -17.29 37.56
N GLY A 63 21.17 -16.74 36.38
CA GLY A 63 20.82 -17.31 35.08
C GLY A 63 20.40 -16.25 34.06
N GLU A 64 19.76 -16.69 32.98
CA GLU A 64 19.32 -15.82 31.89
C GLU A 64 17.80 -15.78 31.80
N CYS A 65 17.27 -14.60 31.49
CA CYS A 65 15.84 -14.40 31.28
C CYS A 65 15.60 -13.34 30.20
N VAL A 66 14.38 -13.25 29.68
CA VAL A 66 14.00 -12.29 28.64
C VAL A 66 12.91 -11.34 29.11
N GLU A 67 12.94 -10.11 28.62
CA GLU A 67 11.87 -9.13 28.85
C GLU A 67 11.80 -8.09 27.74
N ILE A 68 10.61 -7.51 27.53
CA ILE A 68 10.41 -6.40 26.59
C ILE A 68 10.65 -5.07 27.33
N LEU A 69 11.53 -4.24 26.77
CA LEU A 69 11.79 -2.89 27.24
C LEU A 69 11.74 -1.93 26.04
N ASN A 70 10.88 -0.90 26.09
CA ASN A 70 10.69 0.06 24.99
C ASN A 70 10.43 -0.62 23.63
N SER A 71 9.49 -1.58 23.61
CA SER A 71 9.12 -2.35 22.42
C SER A 71 10.26 -3.17 21.79
N ARG A 72 11.33 -3.45 22.54
CA ARG A 72 12.48 -4.29 22.13
C ARG A 72 12.65 -5.46 23.09
N LEU A 73 13.03 -6.62 22.56
CA LEU A 73 13.28 -7.82 23.36
C LEU A 73 14.74 -7.85 23.78
N TYR A 74 14.97 -7.88 25.09
CA TYR A 74 16.32 -7.99 25.65
C TYR A 74 16.50 -9.32 26.37
N LEU A 75 17.71 -9.87 26.22
CA LEU A 75 18.22 -10.93 27.07
C LEU A 75 18.88 -10.27 28.28
N PHE A 76 18.46 -10.68 29.47
CA PHE A 76 19.03 -10.25 30.73
C PHE A 76 19.82 -11.38 31.37
N GLU A 77 20.99 -11.03 31.89
CA GLU A 77 21.72 -11.88 32.83
C GLU A 77 21.33 -11.46 34.25
N VAL A 78 20.82 -12.40 35.04
CA VAL A 78 20.48 -12.17 36.44
C VAL A 78 21.66 -12.59 37.31
N LYS A 79 22.20 -11.65 38.09
CA LYS A 79 23.23 -11.91 39.09
C LYS A 79 22.73 -11.41 40.44
N ASP A 80 22.64 -12.33 41.40
CA ASP A 80 22.20 -12.06 42.77
C ASP A 80 20.83 -11.34 42.82
N SER A 81 19.90 -11.82 41.99
CA SER A 81 18.54 -11.28 41.79
C SER A 81 18.45 -9.89 41.15
N VAL A 82 19.57 -9.35 40.63
CA VAL A 82 19.58 -8.11 39.86
C VAL A 82 19.72 -8.45 38.37
N PRO A 83 18.75 -8.09 37.52
CA PRO A 83 18.83 -8.31 36.08
C PRO A 83 19.66 -7.21 35.41
N PHE A 84 20.60 -7.61 34.55
CA PHE A 84 21.42 -6.73 33.72
C PHE A 84 21.14 -7.02 32.25
N ALA A 85 20.76 -6.01 31.46
CA ALA A 85 20.57 -6.18 30.03
C ALA A 85 21.91 -6.59 29.39
N ARG A 86 21.94 -7.79 28.82
CA ARG A 86 23.12 -8.37 28.19
C ARG A 86 23.13 -8.04 26.71
N ASP A 87 22.07 -8.44 26.00
CA ASP A 87 21.97 -8.33 24.56
C ASP A 87 20.57 -7.86 24.12
N ASP A 88 20.50 -6.98 23.12
CA ASP A 88 19.28 -6.71 22.36
C ASP A 88 19.07 -7.90 21.41
N ILE A 89 18.14 -8.76 21.79
CA ILE A 89 17.74 -9.93 21.01
C ILE A 89 16.45 -9.68 20.24
N THR A 90 16.06 -8.42 20.00
CA THR A 90 14.89 -8.09 19.17
C THR A 90 14.98 -8.75 17.80
N TYR A 91 16.20 -9.05 17.32
CA TYR A 91 16.40 -9.74 16.05
C TYR A 91 15.71 -11.11 15.95
N VAL A 92 15.53 -11.76 17.10
CA VAL A 92 14.76 -12.99 17.25
C VAL A 92 13.29 -12.83 16.88
N LEU A 93 12.73 -11.65 17.14
CA LEU A 93 11.35 -11.36 16.79
C LEU A 93 11.29 -11.24 15.27
N VAL A 94 10.67 -12.23 14.65
CA VAL A 94 10.47 -12.29 13.20
C VAL A 94 9.20 -11.50 12.89
N PRO A 95 9.27 -10.42 12.07
CA PRO A 95 8.10 -9.62 11.75
C PRO A 95 7.01 -10.47 11.12
N LYS A 96 5.77 -10.37 11.62
CA LYS A 96 4.62 -11.11 11.09
C LYS A 96 4.01 -10.45 9.86
N CYS A 97 3.57 -11.23 8.88
CA CYS A 97 2.79 -10.70 7.76
C CYS A 97 1.33 -10.46 8.14
N CYS A 98 0.75 -11.33 8.99
CA CYS A 98 -0.61 -11.20 9.45
C CYS A 98 -0.71 -10.79 10.93
N PRO A 99 -1.81 -10.10 11.30
CA PRO A 99 -2.10 -9.82 12.70
C PRO A 99 -2.24 -11.09 13.54
N LYS A 100 -2.26 -10.90 14.86
CA LYS A 100 -2.53 -11.97 15.81
C LYS A 100 -3.87 -12.65 15.55
N ASN A 101 -3.90 -13.99 15.64
CA ASN A 101 -5.05 -14.86 15.32
C ASN A 101 -5.45 -14.84 13.85
N PHE A 102 -4.53 -14.45 12.97
CA PHE A 102 -4.69 -14.60 11.53
C PHE A 102 -3.55 -15.45 10.97
N SER A 103 -3.85 -16.20 9.92
CA SER A 103 -2.87 -16.91 9.10
C SER A 103 -2.89 -16.39 7.69
N TYR A 104 -1.74 -16.45 7.04
CA TYR A 104 -1.61 -16.00 5.66
C TYR A 104 -2.24 -17.00 4.69
N VAL A 105 -2.93 -16.50 3.66
CA VAL A 105 -3.50 -17.29 2.56
C VAL A 105 -2.81 -16.87 1.27
N PRO A 106 -1.89 -17.70 0.74
CA PRO A 106 -1.14 -17.36 -0.47
C PRO A 106 -2.06 -17.03 -1.66
N SER A 107 -3.12 -17.82 -1.88
CA SER A 107 -4.07 -17.61 -2.99
C SER A 107 -4.92 -16.33 -2.90
N LEU A 108 -4.91 -15.66 -1.75
CA LEU A 108 -5.61 -14.38 -1.56
C LEU A 108 -4.64 -13.23 -1.27
N HIS A 109 -3.35 -13.52 -1.16
CA HIS A 109 -2.32 -12.63 -0.63
C HIS A 109 -2.81 -11.80 0.57
N SER A 110 -3.54 -12.47 1.48
CA SER A 110 -4.26 -11.82 2.58
C SER A 110 -4.27 -12.68 3.82
N CYS A 111 -4.80 -12.11 4.90
CA CYS A 111 -4.91 -12.76 6.20
C CYS A 111 -6.34 -13.26 6.41
N VAL A 112 -6.48 -14.47 6.94
CA VAL A 112 -7.78 -15.00 7.39
C VAL A 112 -7.71 -15.34 8.87
N GLU A 113 -8.81 -15.15 9.58
CA GLU A 113 -8.88 -15.52 10.99
C GLU A 113 -8.59 -17.02 11.13
N ASP A 114 -7.56 -17.34 11.90
CA ASP A 114 -7.20 -18.70 12.26
C ASP A 114 -6.88 -18.71 13.77
N ASN A 115 -7.67 -19.48 14.51
CA ASN A 115 -7.50 -19.64 15.96
C ASN A 115 -6.37 -20.62 16.32
N LYS A 116 -5.59 -21.07 15.34
CA LYS A 116 -4.36 -21.82 15.61
C LYS A 116 -3.39 -20.95 16.41
N ASN A 117 -2.82 -21.57 17.44
CA ASN A 117 -1.69 -20.99 18.16
C ASN A 117 -0.48 -21.04 17.24
N ASP A 118 -0.25 -19.93 16.55
CA ASP A 118 0.88 -19.76 15.67
C ASP A 118 2.19 -19.60 16.46
N LEU A 119 3.30 -20.10 15.89
CA LEU A 119 4.64 -20.06 16.52
C LEU A 119 5.08 -18.61 16.82
N PHE A 120 4.59 -17.66 16.04
CA PHE A 120 4.96 -16.25 16.06
C PHE A 120 3.96 -15.39 16.86
N ASN A 121 3.26 -15.96 17.85
CA ASN A 121 2.26 -15.25 18.65
C ASN A 121 2.88 -14.31 19.71
N THR A 122 3.87 -13.53 19.31
CA THR A 122 4.40 -12.38 20.04
C THR A 122 3.57 -11.15 19.65
N ASN A 123 3.30 -10.26 20.62
CA ASN A 123 2.73 -8.97 20.30
C ASN A 123 3.83 -8.14 19.63
N ASP A 124 3.97 -8.25 18.31
CA ASP A 124 5.01 -7.55 17.54
C ASP A 124 4.53 -6.24 16.89
N VAL A 125 5.49 -5.32 16.80
CA VAL A 125 5.34 -3.87 16.61
C VAL A 125 5.07 -3.48 15.14
N SER A 126 5.22 -4.42 14.20
CA SER A 126 5.00 -4.20 12.77
C SER A 126 4.34 -5.41 12.11
N VAL A 127 3.14 -5.21 11.55
CA VAL A 127 2.41 -6.23 10.78
C VAL A 127 2.43 -5.84 9.31
N GLY A 128 2.84 -6.78 8.45
CA GLY A 128 2.96 -6.57 7.01
C GLY A 128 4.10 -5.61 6.64
N LEU A 129 4.06 -5.09 5.41
CA LEU A 129 5.09 -4.25 4.79
C LEU A 129 4.50 -2.97 4.19
N PRO A 130 3.86 -2.09 4.99
CA PRO A 130 3.08 -0.96 4.47
C PRO A 130 3.91 0.10 3.73
N SER A 131 5.22 0.15 3.98
CA SER A 131 6.16 1.07 3.33
C SER A 131 6.69 0.55 1.99
N CYS A 132 6.41 -0.69 1.65
CA CYS A 132 7.00 -1.33 0.47
C CYS A 132 6.18 -1.06 -0.78
N LYS A 133 6.87 -0.56 -1.81
CA LYS A 133 6.25 -0.29 -3.11
C LYS A 133 5.95 -1.58 -3.85
N ILE A 134 6.81 -2.60 -3.75
CA ILE A 134 6.58 -3.89 -4.38
C ILE A 134 6.80 -4.98 -3.34
N THR A 135 5.85 -5.90 -3.23
CA THR A 135 5.97 -7.09 -2.40
C THR A 135 5.97 -8.34 -3.26
N TYR A 136 6.76 -9.33 -2.84
CA TYR A 136 6.87 -10.64 -3.47
C TYR A 136 6.86 -11.71 -2.39
N ASP A 137 6.15 -12.81 -2.65
CA ASP A 137 5.97 -13.90 -1.68
C ASP A 137 6.85 -15.09 -2.04
N TYR A 138 7.74 -15.47 -1.14
CA TYR A 138 8.47 -16.74 -1.21
C TYR A 138 7.70 -17.80 -0.42
N GLU A 139 7.10 -18.77 -1.11
CA GLU A 139 6.49 -19.94 -0.47
C GLU A 139 7.56 -21.00 -0.16
N LEU A 140 7.60 -21.44 1.11
CA LEU A 140 8.58 -22.39 1.63
C LEU A 140 7.84 -23.59 2.22
N ALA A 141 8.25 -24.82 1.89
CA ALA A 141 7.55 -26.00 2.40
C ALA A 141 7.86 -26.26 3.88
N LEU A 142 9.10 -25.98 4.28
CA LEU A 142 9.63 -26.24 5.62
C LEU A 142 10.23 -24.97 6.25
N GLU A 143 10.34 -24.98 7.59
CA GLU A 143 10.88 -23.85 8.37
C GLU A 143 12.39 -23.67 8.19
N ASP A 144 13.12 -24.75 7.93
CA ASP A 144 14.58 -24.75 7.73
C ASP A 144 15.02 -24.22 6.36
N GLU A 145 14.06 -23.89 5.49
CA GLU A 145 14.31 -23.25 4.19
C GLU A 145 14.62 -21.74 4.30
N PHE A 146 14.58 -21.17 5.51
CA PHE A 146 15.02 -19.81 5.77
C PHE A 146 15.89 -19.74 7.04
N VAL A 147 16.83 -18.80 7.07
CA VAL A 147 17.69 -18.55 8.22
C VAL A 147 17.63 -17.07 8.59
N VAL A 148 17.20 -16.78 9.82
CA VAL A 148 17.11 -15.41 10.33
C VAL A 148 18.43 -15.01 10.98
N TYR A 149 19.06 -13.99 10.42
CA TYR A 149 20.24 -13.34 10.99
C TYR A 149 19.84 -12.01 11.64
N LYS A 150 20.80 -11.41 12.37
CA LYS A 150 20.58 -10.14 13.08
C LYS A 150 20.03 -9.02 12.18
N ASN A 151 20.56 -8.91 10.97
CA ASN A 151 20.30 -7.79 10.06
C ASN A 151 19.52 -8.17 8.79
N TYR A 152 19.33 -9.46 8.52
CA TYR A 152 18.71 -9.95 7.29
C TYR A 152 18.12 -11.35 7.50
N ILE A 153 17.26 -11.78 6.59
CA ILE A 153 16.85 -13.17 6.43
C ILE A 153 17.50 -13.72 5.17
N HIS A 154 18.06 -14.92 5.24
CA HIS A 154 18.61 -15.63 4.10
C HIS A 154 17.65 -16.72 3.65
N LEU A 155 17.43 -16.82 2.33
CA LEU A 155 16.63 -17.84 1.68
C LEU A 155 17.55 -18.66 0.76
N PRO A 156 18.20 -19.73 1.26
CA PRO A 156 19.19 -20.49 0.48
C PRO A 156 18.64 -21.04 -0.84
N GLY A 157 17.39 -21.52 -0.84
CA GLY A 157 16.74 -22.07 -2.04
C GLY A 157 16.55 -21.05 -3.17
N PHE A 158 16.59 -19.75 -2.83
CA PHE A 158 16.42 -18.64 -3.77
C PHE A 158 17.70 -17.82 -3.98
N GLY A 159 18.74 -18.08 -3.18
CA GLY A 159 19.98 -17.28 -3.20
C GLY A 159 19.76 -15.82 -2.79
N GLU A 160 18.78 -15.58 -1.91
CA GLU A 160 18.33 -14.23 -1.56
C GLU A 160 18.71 -13.88 -0.11
N GLU A 161 19.09 -12.62 0.10
CA GLU A 161 19.33 -12.02 1.41
C GLU A 161 18.50 -10.76 1.51
N ILE A 162 17.52 -10.74 2.43
CA ILE A 162 16.55 -9.65 2.54
C ILE A 162 16.81 -8.89 3.85
N PRO A 163 17.10 -7.58 3.79
CA PRO A 163 17.36 -6.77 4.98
C PRO A 163 16.19 -6.76 5.97
N ARG A 164 16.51 -6.61 7.25
CA ARG A 164 15.50 -6.46 8.30
C ARG A 164 14.66 -5.19 8.08
N GLY A 165 13.35 -5.33 8.20
CA GLY A 165 12.37 -4.27 7.89
C GLY A 165 11.87 -4.33 6.44
N GLU A 166 12.47 -5.15 5.60
CA GLU A 166 12.04 -5.42 4.21
C GLU A 166 11.44 -6.82 4.04
N TYR A 167 11.16 -7.53 5.14
CA TYR A 167 10.47 -8.81 5.10
C TYR A 167 9.52 -8.99 6.27
N CYS A 168 8.54 -9.86 6.05
CA CYS A 168 7.76 -10.48 7.11
C CYS A 168 7.64 -11.98 6.83
N VAL A 169 7.36 -12.76 7.87
CA VAL A 169 7.20 -14.21 7.80
C VAL A 169 5.87 -14.59 8.43
N ASP A 170 5.20 -15.58 7.85
CA ASP A 170 4.00 -16.15 8.46
C ASP A 170 3.86 -17.64 8.13
N ARG A 171 3.09 -18.33 8.96
CA ARG A 171 2.61 -19.66 8.63
C ARG A 171 1.39 -19.53 7.76
N THR A 172 1.36 -20.27 6.66
CA THR A 172 0.22 -20.28 5.76
C THR A 172 -0.89 -21.18 6.31
N THR A 173 -2.11 -20.98 5.80
CA THR A 173 -3.24 -21.89 6.05
C THR A 173 -3.00 -23.33 5.57
N ARG A 174 -2.05 -23.54 4.66
CA ARG A 174 -1.62 -24.85 4.14
C ARG A 174 -0.53 -25.50 5.00
N ASN A 175 -0.21 -24.94 6.16
CA ASN A 175 0.83 -25.44 7.05
C ASN A 175 2.26 -25.32 6.49
N THR A 176 2.43 -24.51 5.44
CA THR A 176 3.73 -24.10 4.88
C THR A 176 4.12 -22.74 5.46
N PHE A 177 5.24 -22.18 5.02
CA PHE A 177 5.68 -20.84 5.41
C PHE A 177 5.67 -19.90 4.21
N VAL A 178 5.48 -18.61 4.48
CA VAL A 178 5.68 -17.55 3.51
C VAL A 178 6.70 -16.55 4.06
N VAL A 179 7.62 -16.13 3.21
CA VAL A 179 8.45 -14.95 3.46
C VAL A 179 8.04 -13.91 2.43
N LYS A 180 7.29 -12.89 2.85
CA LYS A 180 6.96 -11.75 2.00
C LYS A 180 8.11 -10.75 2.09
N ALA A 181 8.60 -10.29 0.95
CA ALA A 181 9.78 -9.44 0.85
C ALA A 181 9.51 -8.19 0.00
N CYS A 182 10.19 -7.09 0.33
CA CYS A 182 10.18 -5.89 -0.48
C CYS A 182 11.16 -6.03 -1.64
N LYS A 183 10.73 -5.64 -2.85
CA LYS A 183 11.53 -5.76 -4.07
C LYS A 183 11.56 -4.47 -4.89
N SER A 184 12.51 -4.41 -5.82
CA SER A 184 12.55 -3.40 -6.88
C SER A 184 11.67 -3.83 -8.07
N TYR A 185 11.45 -2.92 -9.01
CA TYR A 185 10.71 -3.21 -10.25
C TYR A 185 11.35 -4.30 -11.12
N ASP A 186 12.61 -4.66 -10.86
CA ASP A 186 13.31 -5.72 -11.60
C ASP A 186 12.60 -7.07 -11.46
N VAL A 187 11.87 -7.29 -10.36
CA VAL A 187 11.07 -8.52 -10.17
C VAL A 187 9.98 -8.64 -11.25
N CYS A 188 9.40 -7.53 -11.70
CA CYS A 188 8.37 -7.49 -12.74
C CYS A 188 8.89 -7.90 -14.14
N THR A 189 10.21 -8.04 -14.31
CA THR A 189 10.79 -8.58 -15.55
C THR A 189 10.77 -10.12 -15.57
N LYS A 190 10.59 -10.75 -14.41
CA LYS A 190 10.63 -12.20 -14.21
C LYS A 190 9.25 -12.78 -13.87
N VAL A 191 8.45 -12.05 -13.10
CA VAL A 191 7.12 -12.48 -12.63
C VAL A 191 6.06 -11.45 -13.01
N GLN A 192 4.80 -11.86 -13.02
CA GLN A 192 3.69 -10.96 -13.34
C GLN A 192 3.47 -9.95 -12.20
N CYS A 193 3.52 -8.66 -12.51
CA CYS A 193 3.24 -7.60 -11.53
C CYS A 193 1.81 -7.10 -11.62
N ILE A 194 1.16 -6.96 -10.46
CA ILE A 194 -0.24 -6.52 -10.36
C ILE A 194 -0.33 -5.32 -9.44
N HIS A 195 -1.02 -4.28 -9.91
CA HIS A 195 -1.10 -3.00 -9.22
C HIS A 195 -2.24 -3.03 -8.21
N LYS A 196 -1.91 -2.85 -6.94
CA LYS A 196 -2.87 -2.68 -5.83
C LYS A 196 -2.98 -1.21 -5.46
N CYS A 197 -4.21 -0.72 -5.27
CA CYS A 197 -4.41 0.71 -5.02
C CYS A 197 -3.80 1.14 -3.67
N CYS A 198 -4.04 0.37 -2.62
CA CYS A 198 -3.54 0.67 -1.29
C CYS A 198 -2.21 -0.02 -0.97
N SER A 199 -1.49 0.52 0.01
CA SER A 199 -0.35 -0.16 0.65
C SER A 199 -0.71 -1.57 1.13
N ASP A 200 0.33 -2.37 1.39
CA ASP A 200 0.17 -3.67 2.02
C ASP A 200 -0.64 -3.58 3.32
N GLY A 201 -1.55 -4.53 3.53
CA GLY A 201 -2.47 -4.57 4.67
C GLY A 201 -3.67 -3.59 4.63
N LYS A 202 -3.78 -2.71 3.62
CA LYS A 202 -4.86 -1.70 3.54
C LYS A 202 -5.81 -1.91 2.37
N SER A 203 -7.07 -1.46 2.47
CA SER A 203 -8.05 -1.48 1.37
C SER A 203 -9.09 -0.37 1.46
N PHE A 204 -9.91 -0.19 0.41
CA PHE A 204 -11.02 0.76 0.38
C PHE A 204 -12.24 0.22 1.13
N VAL A 205 -12.28 0.38 2.45
CA VAL A 205 -13.44 -0.03 3.25
C VAL A 205 -14.28 1.16 3.66
N ASN A 206 -15.56 1.11 3.27
CA ASN A 206 -16.58 2.12 3.51
C ASN A 206 -16.19 3.54 3.05
N GLY A 207 -15.47 3.66 1.94
CA GLY A 207 -14.96 4.95 1.48
C GLY A 207 -13.97 4.86 0.33
N SER A 208 -13.35 5.99 0.03
CA SER A 208 -12.30 6.13 -1.01
C SER A 208 -10.89 6.25 -0.43
N HIS A 209 -10.73 6.02 0.88
CA HIS A 209 -9.44 6.09 1.56
C HIS A 209 -8.99 4.70 1.97
N CYS A 210 -7.69 4.46 1.87
CA CYS A 210 -7.07 3.21 2.30
C CYS A 210 -7.07 3.13 3.83
N ILE A 211 -7.70 2.09 4.38
CA ILE A 211 -7.68 1.80 5.81
C ILE A 211 -7.14 0.40 6.07
N ASP A 212 -6.57 0.19 7.26
CA ASP A 212 -5.99 -1.09 7.65
C ASP A 212 -7.08 -2.17 7.76
N THR A 213 -6.88 -3.30 7.10
CA THR A 213 -7.84 -4.42 7.09
C THR A 213 -7.16 -5.78 7.14
N TYR A 214 -6.03 -5.97 6.47
CA TYR A 214 -5.24 -7.21 6.33
C TYR A 214 -5.97 -8.40 5.67
N ILE A 215 -7.29 -8.43 5.71
CA ILE A 215 -8.13 -9.51 5.16
C ILE A 215 -8.41 -9.37 3.66
N TYR A 216 -8.16 -8.19 3.11
CA TYR A 216 -8.43 -7.86 1.71
C TYR A 216 -7.11 -7.68 0.94
N GLY A 217 -6.57 -8.79 0.44
CA GLY A 217 -5.37 -8.82 -0.39
C GLY A 217 -5.72 -8.71 -1.87
N ILE A 218 -5.30 -9.70 -2.66
CA ILE A 218 -5.67 -9.88 -4.06
C ILE A 218 -6.07 -11.35 -4.27
N ASN A 219 -7.28 -11.57 -4.80
CA ASN A 219 -7.76 -12.91 -5.09
C ASN A 219 -7.25 -13.37 -6.47
N LEU A 220 -6.39 -14.39 -6.46
CA LEU A 220 -5.78 -14.97 -7.66
C LEU A 220 -6.80 -15.63 -8.60
N ASP A 221 -7.82 -16.31 -8.05
CA ASP A 221 -8.89 -16.93 -8.83
C ASP A 221 -9.72 -15.89 -9.60
N TYR A 222 -9.90 -14.70 -9.00
CA TYR A 222 -10.56 -13.58 -9.65
C TYR A 222 -9.68 -12.98 -10.76
N LEU A 223 -8.36 -12.85 -10.52
CA LEU A 223 -7.42 -12.36 -11.53
C LEU A 223 -7.28 -13.31 -12.71
N ALA A 224 -7.31 -14.62 -12.48
CA ALA A 224 -7.25 -15.62 -13.55
C ALA A 224 -8.39 -15.47 -14.57
N GLN A 225 -9.52 -14.87 -14.18
CA GLN A 225 -10.62 -14.55 -15.10
C GLN A 225 -10.36 -13.28 -15.93
N LEU A 226 -9.46 -12.41 -15.48
CA LEU A 226 -9.12 -11.12 -16.11
C LEU A 226 -7.83 -11.18 -16.93
N VAL A 227 -6.98 -12.18 -16.67
CA VAL A 227 -5.67 -12.39 -17.31
C VAL A 227 -5.78 -13.59 -18.26
N GLY A 228 -5.45 -13.41 -19.53
CA GLY A 228 -5.59 -14.48 -20.55
C GLY A 228 -4.64 -15.67 -20.36
N ASN A 229 -3.49 -15.46 -19.71
CA ASN A 229 -2.51 -16.47 -19.33
C ASN A 229 -1.98 -16.11 -17.93
N TYR A 230 -2.59 -16.70 -16.91
CA TYR A 230 -2.32 -16.39 -15.52
C TYR A 230 -1.18 -17.26 -14.96
N SER A 231 -0.24 -16.63 -14.25
CA SER A 231 0.80 -17.32 -13.48
C SER A 231 0.43 -17.25 -12.00
N ASP A 232 0.58 -18.36 -11.28
CA ASP A 232 0.44 -18.37 -9.81
C ASP A 232 1.57 -17.58 -9.12
N ASP A 233 2.66 -17.32 -9.85
CA ASP A 233 3.80 -16.54 -9.38
C ASP A 233 3.65 -15.05 -9.76
N ILE A 234 3.27 -14.23 -8.77
CA ILE A 234 2.99 -12.81 -8.94
C ILE A 234 3.72 -11.93 -7.91
N ALA A 235 3.97 -10.68 -8.28
CA ALA A 235 4.38 -9.61 -7.38
C ALA A 235 3.30 -8.51 -7.30
N LEU A 236 3.16 -7.89 -6.15
CA LEU A 236 2.17 -6.83 -5.93
C LEU A 236 2.85 -5.46 -5.88
N VAL A 237 2.41 -4.55 -6.75
CA VAL A 237 2.86 -3.16 -6.77
C VAL A 237 1.84 -2.28 -6.05
N HIS A 238 2.24 -1.70 -4.92
CA HIS A 238 1.38 -0.94 -4.01
C HIS A 238 1.56 0.57 -4.13
N GLY A 239 0.64 1.31 -3.48
CA GLY A 239 0.87 2.71 -3.09
C GLY A 239 0.29 3.77 -4.04
N TYR A 240 -0.76 3.45 -4.78
CA TYR A 240 -1.49 4.39 -5.63
C TYR A 240 -2.62 5.11 -4.88
N GLU A 241 -2.28 5.79 -3.79
CA GLU A 241 -3.23 6.54 -2.93
C GLU A 241 -3.73 7.86 -3.57
N THR A 242 -3.85 7.92 -4.89
CA THR A 242 -4.27 9.12 -5.63
C THR A 242 -5.76 9.07 -5.93
N GLY A 243 -6.30 10.12 -6.57
CA GLY A 243 -7.69 10.11 -7.00
C GLY A 243 -7.93 8.93 -7.95
N VAL A 244 -8.80 8.01 -7.54
CA VAL A 244 -9.19 6.84 -8.36
C VAL A 244 -10.66 6.92 -8.74
N TYR A 245 -11.05 6.30 -9.86
CA TYR A 245 -12.45 6.17 -10.26
C TYR A 245 -12.74 4.81 -10.89
N ILE A 246 -13.99 4.38 -10.78
CA ILE A 246 -14.51 3.17 -11.41
C ILE A 246 -15.04 3.54 -12.80
N PRO A 247 -14.51 2.98 -13.89
CA PRO A 247 -15.02 3.26 -15.24
C PRO A 247 -16.41 2.61 -15.46
N THR A 248 -17.32 3.30 -16.16
CA THR A 248 -18.73 2.87 -16.31
C THR A 248 -18.98 1.81 -17.38
N LYS A 249 -18.15 1.76 -18.43
CA LYS A 249 -18.17 0.73 -19.48
C LYS A 249 -16.74 0.50 -19.94
N PHE A 250 -16.21 -0.68 -19.66
CA PHE A 250 -14.79 -0.93 -19.89
C PHE A 250 -14.53 -2.41 -20.10
N ASN A 251 -14.07 -2.75 -21.31
CA ASN A 251 -13.50 -4.06 -21.57
C ASN A 251 -12.00 -3.95 -21.38
N PHE A 252 -11.45 -4.79 -20.52
CA PHE A 252 -10.02 -4.84 -20.27
C PHE A 252 -9.54 -6.26 -20.14
N TYR A 253 -8.26 -6.43 -20.34
CA TYR A 253 -7.54 -7.62 -19.94
C TYR A 253 -6.12 -7.22 -19.55
N LEU A 254 -5.51 -8.06 -18.74
CA LEU A 254 -4.11 -7.97 -18.38
C LEU A 254 -3.34 -9.05 -19.14
N ASP A 255 -2.18 -8.70 -19.69
CA ASP A 255 -1.28 -9.71 -20.23
C ASP A 255 -0.40 -10.34 -19.14
N GLU A 256 0.37 -11.34 -19.53
CA GLU A 256 1.33 -12.06 -18.66
C GLU A 256 2.38 -11.16 -18.02
N ARG A 257 2.66 -10.00 -18.63
CA ARG A 257 3.65 -9.03 -18.14
C ARG A 257 3.02 -7.96 -17.24
N GLY A 258 1.71 -8.04 -17.00
CA GLY A 258 0.96 -7.05 -16.23
C GLY A 258 0.61 -5.78 -17.04
N ASN A 259 0.83 -5.78 -18.36
CA ASN A 259 0.42 -4.67 -19.21
C ASN A 259 -1.10 -4.64 -19.29
N PHE A 260 -1.63 -3.43 -19.20
CA PHE A 260 -3.05 -3.20 -19.16
C PHE A 260 -3.58 -2.81 -20.53
N TYR A 261 -4.47 -3.64 -21.06
CA TYR A 261 -5.14 -3.39 -22.32
C TYR A 261 -6.55 -2.93 -22.03
N SER A 262 -6.91 -1.80 -22.61
CA SER A 262 -8.24 -1.25 -22.52
C SER A 262 -8.85 -1.02 -23.89
N TYR A 263 -10.11 -1.42 -24.03
CA TYR A 263 -10.93 -1.02 -25.16
C TYR A 263 -11.95 0.02 -24.71
N GLU A 264 -11.84 1.22 -25.27
CA GLU A 264 -12.84 2.27 -25.15
C GLU A 264 -13.46 2.52 -26.54
N GLU A 265 -14.80 2.46 -26.64
CA GLU A 265 -15.53 2.61 -27.92
C GLU A 265 -15.11 3.83 -28.75
N LYS A 266 -14.70 4.93 -28.09
CA LYS A 266 -14.33 6.19 -28.74
C LYS A 266 -12.84 6.33 -29.05
N ILE A 267 -11.98 5.59 -28.37
CA ILE A 267 -10.52 5.77 -28.41
C ILE A 267 -9.83 4.57 -29.07
N GLY A 268 -10.49 3.41 -29.12
CA GLY A 268 -9.93 2.16 -29.60
C GLY A 268 -9.12 1.43 -28.53
N ASN A 269 -8.31 0.46 -28.97
CA ASN A 269 -7.42 -0.29 -28.09
C ASN A 269 -6.25 0.59 -27.64
N LYS A 270 -6.08 0.71 -26.32
CA LYS A 270 -4.88 1.29 -25.71
C LYS A 270 -4.19 0.25 -24.86
N MET A 271 -2.86 0.25 -24.93
CA MET A 271 -1.98 -0.54 -24.09
C MET A 271 -1.24 0.41 -23.16
N TYR A 272 -1.25 0.07 -21.89
CA TYR A 272 -0.53 0.77 -20.84
C TYR A 272 0.49 -0.20 -20.24
N PRO A 273 1.79 0.16 -20.29
CA PRO A 273 2.84 -0.63 -19.68
C PRO A 273 2.63 -0.87 -18.17
N ALA A 274 3.13 -2.00 -17.67
CA ALA A 274 3.08 -2.34 -16.24
C ALA A 274 3.90 -1.40 -15.34
N ASP A 275 4.83 -0.61 -15.88
CA ASP A 275 5.55 0.40 -15.11
C ASP A 275 4.78 1.73 -14.98
N GLU A 276 3.70 1.92 -15.75
CA GLU A 276 2.87 3.12 -15.70
C GLU A 276 1.74 3.02 -14.65
N GLU A 277 1.56 4.09 -13.87
CA GLU A 277 0.51 4.23 -12.85
C GLU A 277 -0.87 4.52 -13.47
N THR A 278 -1.43 3.57 -14.22
CA THR A 278 -2.63 3.80 -15.04
C THR A 278 -3.88 3.09 -14.53
N TYR A 279 -3.69 2.05 -13.73
CA TYR A 279 -4.75 1.28 -13.11
C TYR A 279 -4.28 0.73 -11.76
N CYS A 280 -5.24 0.32 -10.94
CA CYS A 280 -4.98 -0.51 -9.78
C CYS A 280 -6.22 -1.35 -9.46
N ILE A 281 -6.06 -2.46 -8.78
CA ILE A 281 -7.12 -3.36 -8.34
C ILE A 281 -7.19 -3.27 -6.82
N GLU A 282 -8.39 -3.19 -6.26
CA GLU A 282 -8.56 -3.15 -4.82
C GLU A 282 -9.92 -3.70 -4.42
N HIS A 283 -9.99 -4.31 -3.25
CA HIS A 283 -11.27 -4.65 -2.65
C HIS A 283 -11.95 -3.37 -2.14
N ALA A 284 -13.16 -3.10 -2.63
CA ALA A 284 -13.87 -1.88 -2.29
C ALA A 284 -15.26 -2.14 -1.69
N THR A 285 -15.57 -1.38 -0.63
CA THR A 285 -16.92 -1.27 -0.07
C THR A 285 -17.28 0.20 0.13
N LYS A 286 -18.55 0.56 -0.09
CA LYS A 286 -19.04 1.92 0.14
C LYS A 286 -20.47 1.88 0.67
N ASN A 287 -20.71 2.51 1.82
CA ASN A 287 -22.05 2.58 2.42
C ASN A 287 -22.71 1.19 2.58
N GLY A 288 -21.93 0.18 2.96
CA GLY A 288 -22.38 -1.22 3.09
C GLY A 288 -22.54 -1.98 1.77
N ILE A 289 -22.38 -1.34 0.62
CA ILE A 289 -22.34 -2.03 -0.68
C ILE A 289 -20.94 -2.61 -0.89
N ILE A 290 -20.88 -3.91 -1.17
CA ILE A 290 -19.64 -4.61 -1.49
C ILE A 290 -19.47 -4.60 -3.01
N TYR A 291 -18.44 -3.91 -3.49
CA TYR A 291 -18.03 -3.97 -4.90
C TYR A 291 -17.08 -5.14 -5.18
N GLY A 292 -16.48 -5.71 -4.13
CA GLY A 292 -15.49 -6.77 -4.26
C GLY A 292 -14.19 -6.24 -4.86
N TYR A 293 -13.43 -7.12 -5.52
CA TYR A 293 -12.21 -6.77 -6.24
C TYR A 293 -12.54 -5.96 -7.50
N THR A 294 -12.35 -4.64 -7.41
CA THR A 294 -12.71 -3.71 -8.47
C THR A 294 -11.46 -3.16 -9.10
N LEU A 295 -11.47 -3.05 -10.44
CA LEU A 295 -10.45 -2.29 -11.15
C LEU A 295 -10.78 -0.80 -11.12
N PHE A 296 -9.80 -0.03 -10.71
CA PHE A 296 -9.82 1.41 -10.66
C PHE A 296 -8.87 1.99 -11.70
N ARG A 297 -9.29 3.07 -12.34
CA ARG A 297 -8.39 3.93 -13.11
C ARG A 297 -7.78 4.97 -12.18
N ILE A 298 -6.47 5.13 -12.32
CA ILE A 298 -5.72 6.15 -11.59
C ILE A 298 -5.88 7.47 -12.34
N ILE A 299 -6.25 8.53 -11.62
CA ILE A 299 -6.14 9.90 -12.13
C ILE A 299 -4.67 10.28 -11.98
N PRO A 300 -3.93 10.44 -13.08
CA PRO A 300 -2.51 10.69 -13.00
C PRO A 300 -2.24 12.00 -12.24
N LYS A 301 -1.29 11.95 -11.30
CA LYS A 301 -0.81 13.12 -10.53
C LYS A 301 -0.15 14.19 -11.40
N THR A 302 0.02 13.95 -12.69
CA THR A 302 0.44 14.98 -13.65
C THR A 302 -0.69 15.97 -13.91
N GLU A 303 -1.11 16.65 -12.83
CA GLU A 303 -1.85 17.91 -12.84
C GLU A 303 -1.23 18.85 -13.89
N SER A 304 0.11 18.84 -14.05
CA SER A 304 0.80 19.69 -15.02
C SER A 304 0.35 19.54 -16.48
N PHE A 305 -0.04 18.36 -16.99
CA PHE A 305 -0.42 18.25 -18.41
C PHE A 305 -1.86 18.71 -18.65
N ILE A 306 -2.78 18.31 -17.76
CA ILE A 306 -4.19 18.69 -17.85
C ILE A 306 -4.34 20.19 -17.58
N GLU A 307 -3.68 20.71 -16.54
CA GLU A 307 -3.64 22.14 -16.25
C GLU A 307 -3.01 22.93 -17.39
N LYS A 308 -1.90 22.46 -17.99
CA LYS A 308 -1.31 23.13 -19.17
C LYS A 308 -2.26 23.15 -20.36
N LYS A 309 -3.03 22.08 -20.60
CA LYS A 309 -4.02 22.04 -21.69
C LYS A 309 -5.15 23.06 -21.44
N PHE A 310 -5.66 23.13 -20.22
CA PHE A 310 -6.68 24.14 -19.86
C PHE A 310 -6.12 25.56 -19.90
N LEU A 311 -4.88 25.77 -19.44
CA LEU A 311 -4.18 27.05 -19.49
C LEU A 311 -3.95 27.51 -20.93
N PHE A 312 -3.52 26.62 -21.81
CA PHE A 312 -3.32 26.92 -23.23
C PHE A 312 -4.64 27.26 -23.92
N ASN A 313 -5.69 26.48 -23.66
CA ASN A 313 -7.04 26.77 -24.18
C ASN A 313 -7.56 28.13 -23.68
N ARG A 314 -7.28 28.47 -22.42
CA ARG A 314 -7.63 29.77 -21.83
C ARG A 314 -6.95 30.92 -22.56
N TRP A 315 -5.64 30.83 -22.80
CA TRP A 315 -4.91 31.86 -23.55
C TRP A 315 -5.34 31.95 -25.02
N ALA A 316 -5.61 30.81 -25.66
CA ALA A 316 -6.11 30.78 -27.04
C ALA A 316 -7.47 31.49 -27.16
N MET A 317 -8.38 31.33 -26.19
CA MET A 317 -9.65 32.05 -26.15
C MET A 317 -9.45 33.57 -25.97
N VAL A 318 -8.54 34.01 -25.08
CA VAL A 318 -8.23 35.43 -24.90
C VAL A 318 -7.69 36.05 -26.18
N VAL A 319 -6.73 35.39 -26.84
CA VAL A 319 -6.16 35.84 -28.12
C VAL A 319 -7.24 35.89 -29.20
N SER A 320 -8.13 34.91 -29.25
CA SER A 320 -9.26 34.89 -30.20
C SER A 320 -10.21 36.06 -30.00
N CYS A 321 -10.49 36.47 -28.75
CA CYS A 321 -11.28 37.67 -28.46
C CYS A 321 -10.63 38.94 -29.01
N VAL A 322 -9.30 39.08 -28.90
CA VAL A 322 -8.58 40.25 -29.45
C VAL A 322 -8.74 40.31 -30.96
N PHE A 323 -8.57 39.19 -31.67
CA PHE A 323 -8.76 39.13 -33.12
C PHE A 323 -10.22 39.38 -33.54
N LEU A 324 -11.21 38.91 -32.77
CA LEU A 324 -12.62 39.20 -33.01
C LEU A 324 -12.92 40.70 -32.86
N ILE A 325 -12.38 41.36 -31.84
CA ILE A 325 -12.54 42.81 -31.65
C ILE A 325 -11.91 43.58 -32.82
N LEU A 326 -10.69 43.21 -33.22
CA LEU A 326 -10.03 43.82 -34.38
C LEU A 326 -10.82 43.63 -35.67
N THR A 327 -11.38 42.44 -35.87
CA THR A 327 -12.24 42.13 -37.03
C THR A 327 -13.49 43.01 -37.02
N ILE A 328 -14.18 43.09 -35.89
CA ILE A 328 -15.36 43.95 -35.74
C ILE A 328 -15.00 45.41 -36.02
N MET A 329 -13.90 45.92 -35.45
CA MET A 329 -13.41 47.28 -35.69
C MET A 329 -13.09 47.55 -37.15
N TYR A 330 -12.44 46.61 -37.85
CA TYR A 330 -12.15 46.74 -39.28
C TYR A 330 -13.43 46.90 -40.10
N TYR A 331 -14.40 46.00 -39.95
CA TYR A 331 -15.68 46.09 -40.68
C TYR A 331 -16.47 47.36 -40.32
N VAL A 332 -16.29 47.84 -39.08
CA VAL A 332 -16.87 49.08 -38.57
C VAL A 332 -16.27 50.30 -39.28
N ILE A 333 -14.94 50.36 -39.42
CA ILE A 333 -14.19 51.50 -40.00
C ILE A 333 -14.29 51.51 -41.52
N SER A 334 -14.20 50.34 -42.18
CA SER A 334 -14.25 50.23 -43.64
C SER A 334 -15.62 50.53 -44.26
N GLY A 335 -16.63 50.87 -43.46
CA GLY A 335 -17.98 51.21 -43.96
C GLY A 335 -18.77 50.01 -44.51
N GLU A 336 -18.23 48.79 -44.40
CA GLU A 336 -18.86 47.54 -44.85
C GLU A 336 -20.14 47.20 -44.07
N ARG A 337 -20.42 47.91 -42.95
CA ARG A 337 -21.69 47.88 -42.21
C ARG A 337 -22.92 48.18 -43.07
N ASN A 338 -22.75 48.89 -44.18
CA ASN A 338 -23.84 49.21 -45.09
C ASN A 338 -24.24 48.04 -45.99
N LYS A 339 -23.36 47.04 -46.14
CA LYS A 339 -23.65 45.82 -46.92
C LYS A 339 -24.29 44.76 -46.02
N VAL A 340 -25.23 44.00 -46.57
CA VAL A 340 -25.93 42.92 -45.85
C VAL A 340 -24.93 41.90 -45.28
N PHE A 341 -23.91 41.53 -46.07
CA PHE A 341 -22.85 40.62 -45.63
C PHE A 341 -22.05 41.16 -44.44
N GLY A 342 -21.72 42.46 -44.41
CA GLY A 342 -21.02 43.07 -43.28
C GLY A 342 -21.85 43.03 -41.99
N LYS A 343 -23.17 43.23 -42.08
CA LYS A 343 -24.08 43.13 -40.92
C LYS A 343 -24.13 41.71 -40.34
N ILE A 344 -24.25 40.70 -41.20
CA ILE A 344 -24.28 39.29 -40.77
C ILE A 344 -22.96 38.92 -40.10
N LEU A 345 -21.83 39.31 -40.70
CA LEU A 345 -20.51 38.97 -40.18
C LEU A 345 -20.23 39.66 -38.83
N ILE A 346 -20.59 40.94 -38.68
CA ILE A 346 -20.45 41.65 -37.39
C ILE A 346 -21.32 40.98 -36.32
N SER A 347 -22.55 40.62 -36.64
CA SER A 347 -23.45 39.93 -35.70
C SER A 347 -22.89 38.58 -35.26
N PHE A 348 -22.32 37.81 -36.20
CA PHE A 348 -21.66 36.53 -35.93
C PHE A 348 -20.43 36.70 -35.04
N CYS A 349 -19.52 37.61 -35.39
CA CYS A 349 -18.32 37.89 -34.60
C CYS A 349 -18.67 38.41 -33.20
N THR A 350 -19.73 39.21 -33.05
CA THR A 350 -20.20 39.70 -31.76
C THR A 350 -20.76 38.57 -30.91
N SER A 351 -21.53 37.66 -31.50
CA SER A 351 -22.07 36.49 -30.80
C SER A 351 -20.96 35.55 -30.31
N LEU A 352 -19.95 35.30 -31.15
CA LEU A 352 -18.75 34.54 -30.77
C LEU A 352 -17.94 35.23 -29.67
N LEU A 353 -17.79 36.56 -29.75
CA LEU A 353 -17.10 37.33 -28.73
C LEU A 353 -17.81 37.21 -27.37
N VAL A 354 -19.14 37.33 -27.34
CA VAL A 354 -19.93 37.15 -26.11
C VAL A 354 -19.77 35.74 -25.56
N LEU A 355 -19.83 34.71 -26.41
CA LEU A 355 -19.63 33.32 -26.01
C LEU A 355 -18.24 33.11 -25.39
N PHE A 356 -17.17 33.60 -26.03
CA PHE A 356 -15.81 33.46 -25.49
C PHE A 356 -15.60 34.26 -24.21
N VAL A 357 -16.17 35.45 -24.09
CA VAL A 357 -16.12 36.23 -22.83
C VAL A 357 -16.83 35.48 -21.70
N LEU A 358 -17.99 34.86 -21.96
CA LEU A 358 -18.70 34.04 -20.98
C LEU A 358 -17.90 32.79 -20.59
N LEU A 359 -17.28 32.11 -21.55
CA LEU A 359 -16.43 30.95 -21.28
C LEU A 359 -15.19 31.34 -20.48
N ILE A 360 -14.50 32.43 -20.84
CA ILE A 360 -13.38 32.99 -20.08
C ILE A 360 -13.84 33.33 -18.65
N TYR A 361 -14.94 34.06 -18.50
CA TYR A 361 -15.49 34.40 -17.18
C TYR A 361 -15.80 33.14 -16.36
N SER A 362 -16.42 32.13 -16.95
CA SER A 362 -16.71 30.86 -16.28
C SER A 362 -15.43 30.14 -15.85
N ALA A 363 -14.42 30.08 -16.73
CA ALA A 363 -13.16 29.40 -16.50
C ALA A 363 -12.33 30.06 -15.40
N PHE A 364 -12.29 31.41 -15.36
CA PHE A 364 -11.59 32.15 -14.29
C PHE A 364 -12.36 32.15 -12.96
N LYS A 365 -13.70 32.04 -12.99
CA LYS A 365 -14.51 31.97 -11.76
C LYS A 365 -14.43 30.60 -11.09
N SER A 366 -14.22 29.52 -11.84
CA SER A 366 -14.09 28.16 -11.29
C SER A 366 -12.85 27.95 -10.42
N ASP A 367 -11.83 28.82 -10.48
CA ASP A 367 -10.63 28.75 -9.62
C ASP A 367 -10.86 29.22 -8.17
N LEU A 368 -12.08 29.63 -7.79
CA LEU A 368 -12.29 30.23 -6.46
C LEU A 368 -12.98 29.37 -5.40
N LYS A 369 -13.66 28.26 -5.72
CA LYS A 369 -14.26 27.35 -4.71
C LYS A 369 -14.52 25.94 -5.28
N LEU A 370 -13.49 25.11 -5.37
CA LEU A 370 -13.66 23.63 -5.36
C LEU A 370 -13.38 23.05 -3.96
N LEU A 371 -13.44 23.88 -2.91
CA LEU A 371 -13.63 23.46 -1.53
C LEU A 371 -15.13 23.57 -1.21
N GLY A 372 -15.85 22.47 -1.36
CA GLY A 372 -17.26 22.36 -0.99
C GLY A 372 -18.18 22.15 -2.18
N ALA A 373 -18.37 20.89 -2.53
CA ALA A 373 -19.49 20.45 -3.35
C ALA A 373 -20.81 21.00 -2.80
N LYS A 374 -21.37 22.00 -3.48
CA LYS A 374 -22.81 22.21 -3.55
C LYS A 374 -23.19 22.38 -5.00
N THR A 375 -23.91 21.38 -5.47
CA THR A 375 -24.81 21.34 -6.63
C THR A 375 -25.37 22.71 -7.02
N LEU A 376 -24.68 23.42 -7.91
CA LEU A 376 -25.25 24.56 -8.64
C LEU A 376 -24.54 24.80 -9.98
N CYS A 377 -24.20 23.73 -10.69
CA CYS A 377 -24.14 23.77 -12.15
C CYS A 377 -25.57 23.66 -12.69
N LYS A 378 -26.36 24.72 -12.53
CA LYS A 378 -27.60 24.90 -13.29
C LYS A 378 -27.25 25.90 -14.40
N ALA A 379 -26.81 25.37 -15.54
CA ALA A 379 -26.70 26.16 -16.74
C ALA A 379 -28.12 26.57 -17.14
N THR A 380 -28.33 27.88 -17.15
CA THR A 380 -29.51 28.55 -17.67
C THR A 380 -29.74 28.06 -19.09
N VAL A 381 -30.73 27.19 -19.27
CA VAL A 381 -31.35 26.94 -20.57
C VAL A 381 -32.04 28.24 -20.94
N LEU A 382 -31.58 28.84 -22.04
CA LEU A 382 -32.28 29.89 -22.76
C LEU A 382 -33.16 29.22 -23.81
#